data_AF-A0A3C0HAV6-F1
#
_entry.id   AF-A0A3C0HAV6-F1
#
_cell.length_a   1.000
_cell.length_b   1.000
_cell.length_c   1.000
_cell.angle_alpha   90.00
_cell.angle_beta   90.00
_cell.angle_gamma   90.00
#
_symmetry.space_group_name_H-M   'P 1'
#
loop_
_entity.id
_entity.type
_entity.pdbx_description
1 polymer ?
#
loop_
_entity_poly.entity_id
_entity_poly.type
_entity_poly.pdbx_seq_one_letter_code
_entity_poly.pdbx_strand_id
1 'polypeptide(L)'
;MNAYIRFKLSLTETEPTIKPYEEAECAKLRDYKLKMIPVSISLITALHTKWSNLMDALKIEDWNRLYRHTADLSYVDLATSRMMYHKQSAHHLAYIAKLVKRES
;
A
#
# COMPACT_ATOMS: atom_id res chain seq x y z
N MET A 1 0.26 -1.53 3.95
CA MET A 1 -0.57 -2.69 4.34
C MET A 1 -1.91 -2.74 3.62
N ASN A 2 -2.74 -1.68 3.66
CA ASN A 2 -4.06 -1.66 3.01
C ASN A 2 -4.01 -1.98 1.52
N ALA A 3 -2.99 -1.49 0.83
CA ALA A 3 -2.66 -1.83 -0.55
C ALA A 3 -2.65 -3.34 -0.85
N TYR A 4 -1.89 -4.10 -0.06
CA TYR A 4 -1.78 -5.55 -0.18
C TYR A 4 -3.12 -6.25 0.06
N ILE A 5 -3.92 -5.74 1.00
CA ILE A 5 -5.26 -6.27 1.28
C ILE A 5 -6.19 -6.02 0.09
N ARG A 6 -6.18 -4.81 -0.49
CA ARG A 6 -6.97 -4.47 -1.69
C ARG A 6 -6.65 -5.40 -2.86
N PHE A 7 -5.37 -5.72 -3.08
CA PHE A 7 -4.96 -6.73 -4.07
C PHE A 7 -5.63 -8.08 -3.83
N LYS A 8 -5.58 -8.57 -2.59
CA LYS A 8 -6.21 -9.85 -2.24
C LYS A 8 -7.72 -9.84 -2.45
N LEU A 9 -8.40 -8.78 -2.01
CA LEU A 9 -9.84 -8.63 -2.20
C LEU A 9 -10.16 -8.66 -3.70
N SER A 10 -9.49 -7.82 -4.51
CA SER A 10 -9.72 -7.79 -5.96
C SER A 10 -9.47 -9.14 -6.62
N LEU A 11 -8.47 -9.91 -6.19
CA LEU A 11 -8.15 -11.24 -6.74
C LEU A 11 -9.14 -12.34 -6.32
N THR A 12 -9.90 -12.14 -5.24
CA THR A 12 -10.77 -13.16 -4.65
C THR A 12 -12.27 -12.84 -4.72
N GLU A 13 -12.61 -11.59 -5.01
CA GLU A 13 -13.97 -11.08 -5.10
C GLU A 13 -14.21 -10.39 -6.45
N THR A 14 -15.48 -10.24 -6.83
CA THR A 14 -15.87 -9.50 -8.04
C THR A 14 -16.08 -8.04 -7.67
N GLU A 15 -15.21 -7.16 -8.18
CA GLU A 15 -15.29 -5.70 -8.02
C GLU A 15 -15.54 -5.22 -6.56
N PRO A 16 -14.75 -5.68 -5.58
CA PRO A 16 -14.99 -5.37 -4.18
C PRO A 16 -14.95 -3.86 -3.92
N THR A 17 -15.82 -3.40 -3.03
CA THR A 17 -15.82 -2.03 -2.55
C THR A 17 -14.86 -1.92 -1.37
N ILE A 18 -13.82 -1.11 -1.50
CA ILE A 18 -12.76 -1.02 -0.48
C ILE A 18 -13.12 -0.01 0.61
N LYS A 19 -12.86 -0.37 1.87
CA LYS A 19 -13.09 0.54 3.00
C LYS A 19 -12.04 1.67 3.00
N PRO A 20 -12.45 2.95 3.11
CA PRO A 20 -11.53 4.04 3.32
C PRO A 20 -11.05 4.03 4.78
N TYR A 21 -9.94 4.70 5.06
CA TYR A 21 -9.45 4.87 6.42
C TYR A 21 -8.82 6.26 6.56
N GLU A 22 -8.97 6.85 7.74
CA GLU A 22 -8.42 8.17 8.05
C GLU A 22 -6.93 8.05 8.38
N GLU A 23 -6.06 8.19 7.38
CA GLU A 23 -4.61 7.97 7.55
C GLU A 23 -4.01 8.85 8.65
N ALA A 24 -4.48 10.10 8.74
CA ALA A 24 -4.05 11.06 9.75
C ALA A 24 -4.48 10.66 11.16
N GLU A 25 -5.65 10.05 11.34
CA GLU A 25 -6.09 9.55 12.64
C GLU A 25 -5.35 8.27 13.01
N CYS A 26 -5.11 7.37 12.04
CA CYS A 26 -4.28 6.18 12.26
C CYS A 26 -2.87 6.56 12.75
N ALA A 27 -2.24 7.57 12.15
CA ALA A 27 -0.90 8.03 12.53
C ALA A 27 -0.79 8.58 13.97
N LYS A 28 -1.92 8.90 14.62
CA LYS A 28 -1.95 9.37 16.02
C LYS A 28 -1.96 8.22 17.04
N LEU A 29 -2.21 7.00 16.59
CA LEU A 29 -2.31 5.82 17.46
C LEU A 29 -0.95 5.47 18.08
N ARG A 30 -1.00 4.70 19.19
CA ARG A 30 0.17 4.47 20.04
C ARG A 30 1.27 3.65 19.37
N ASP A 31 0.93 2.78 18.42
CA ASP A 31 1.89 2.00 17.64
C ASP A 31 2.84 2.88 16.82
N TYR A 32 2.37 4.03 16.32
CA TYR A 32 3.21 5.01 15.63
C TYR A 32 4.19 5.75 16.56
N LYS A 33 4.02 5.66 17.88
CA LYS A 33 4.96 6.21 18.88
C LYS A 33 6.02 5.19 19.30
N LEU A 34 6.02 3.99 18.74
CA LEU A 34 7.02 2.96 19.03
C LEU A 34 8.39 3.43 18.54
N LYS A 35 9.33 3.63 19.47
CA LYS A 35 10.69 4.09 19.15
C LYS A 35 11.57 3.04 18.46
N MET A 36 11.13 1.77 18.46
CA MET A 36 11.89 0.67 17.86
C MET A 36 11.65 0.59 16.35
N ILE A 37 12.30 1.48 15.60
CA ILE A 37 12.25 1.56 14.12
C ILE A 37 12.42 0.19 13.42
N PRO A 38 13.31 -0.73 13.89
CA PRO A 38 13.46 -2.04 13.25
C PRO A 38 12.17 -2.87 13.15
N VAL A 39 11.19 -2.65 14.03
CA VAL A 39 9.88 -3.34 13.94
C VAL A 39 9.14 -2.94 12.68
N SER A 40 9.05 -1.63 12.42
CA SER A 40 8.37 -1.10 11.23
C SER A 40 9.08 -1.50 9.95
N ILE A 41 10.43 -1.52 9.96
CA ILE A 41 11.23 -2.00 8.82
C ILE A 41 10.94 -3.49 8.57
N SER A 42 10.98 -4.32 9.61
CA SER A 42 10.71 -5.76 9.46
C SER A 42 9.30 -6.03 8.93
N LEU A 43 8.30 -5.27 9.41
CA LEU A 43 6.93 -5.36 8.95
C LEU A 43 6.80 -5.02 7.45
N ILE A 44 7.35 -3.89 7.01
CA ILE A 44 7.24 -3.49 5.59
C ILE A 44 8.04 -4.42 4.69
N THR A 45 9.20 -4.91 5.12
CA THR A 45 9.99 -5.91 4.38
C THR A 45 9.20 -7.19 4.19
N ALA A 46 8.65 -7.77 5.26
CA ALA A 46 7.85 -8.99 5.17
C ALA A 46 6.59 -8.81 4.31
N LEU A 47 5.93 -7.65 4.43
CA LEU A 47 4.78 -7.29 3.61
C LEU A 47 5.15 -7.26 2.12
N HIS A 48 6.23 -6.57 1.76
CA HIS A 48 6.68 -6.45 0.37
C HIS A 48 7.10 -7.80 -0.19
N THR A 49 7.84 -8.64 0.56
CA THR A 49 8.19 -9.99 0.11
C THR A 49 6.96 -10.80 -0.28
N LYS A 50 5.93 -10.83 0.58
CA LYS A 50 4.69 -11.56 0.29
C LYS A 50 3.91 -10.97 -0.87
N TRP A 51 3.95 -9.65 -1.03
CA TRP A 51 3.20 -8.96 -2.07
C TRP A 51 3.87 -9.08 -3.44
N SER A 52 5.20 -8.99 -3.51
CA SER A 52 5.97 -9.28 -4.73
C SER A 52 5.71 -10.72 -5.20
N ASN A 53 5.83 -11.70 -4.30
CA ASN A 53 5.54 -13.10 -4.65
C ASN A 53 4.09 -13.29 -5.14
N LEU A 54 3.12 -12.53 -4.62
CA LEU A 54 1.75 -12.54 -5.13
C LEU A 54 1.68 -11.95 -6.55
N MET A 55 2.32 -10.81 -6.79
CA MET A 55 2.33 -10.14 -8.09
C MET A 55 3.05 -10.97 -9.17
N ASP A 56 4.12 -11.66 -8.82
CA ASP A 56 4.90 -12.52 -9.73
C ASP A 56 4.07 -13.72 -10.22
N ALA A 57 3.07 -14.14 -9.45
CA ALA A 57 2.17 -15.24 -9.80
C ALA A 57 0.93 -14.81 -10.60
N LEU A 58 0.73 -13.50 -10.83
CA LEU A 58 -0.46 -13.00 -11.53
C LEU A 58 -0.38 -13.27 -13.02
N LYS A 59 -1.51 -13.72 -13.60
CA LYS A 59 -1.67 -13.77 -15.04
C LYS A 59 -1.90 -12.38 -15.61
N ILE A 60 -1.75 -12.23 -16.92
CA ILE A 60 -1.98 -10.94 -17.58
C ILE A 60 -3.41 -10.45 -17.36
N GLU A 61 -4.40 -11.34 -17.31
CA GLU A 61 -5.81 -10.98 -17.08
C GLU A 61 -6.07 -10.47 -15.65
N ASP A 62 -5.34 -10.98 -14.65
CA ASP A 62 -5.54 -10.62 -13.25
C ASP A 62 -5.25 -9.14 -13.00
N TRP A 63 -4.37 -8.54 -13.80
CA TRP A 63 -4.04 -7.12 -13.71
C TRP A 63 -5.22 -6.19 -14.03
N ASN A 64 -6.21 -6.69 -14.77
CA ASN A 64 -7.43 -5.95 -15.11
C ASN A 64 -8.53 -6.08 -14.04
N ARG A 65 -8.31 -6.86 -12.98
CA ARG A 65 -9.28 -6.98 -11.89
C ARG A 65 -9.40 -5.65 -11.14
N LEU A 66 -10.63 -5.31 -10.79
CA LEU A 66 -10.98 -4.00 -10.25
C LEU A 66 -11.22 -4.06 -8.74
N TYR A 67 -11.08 -2.91 -8.08
CA TYR A 67 -11.82 -2.59 -6.87
C TYR A 67 -12.50 -1.23 -7.03
N ARG A 68 -13.58 -1.02 -6.29
CA ARG A 68 -14.29 0.26 -6.24
C ARG A 68 -13.86 1.07 -5.04
N HIS A 69 -13.34 2.27 -5.29
CA HIS A 69 -12.98 3.22 -4.25
C HIS A 69 -14.26 3.93 -3.74
N THR A 70 -14.52 3.89 -2.44
CA THR A 70 -15.81 4.39 -1.87
C THR A 70 -15.95 5.90 -1.90
N ALA A 71 -14.84 6.65 -1.87
CA ALA A 71 -14.88 8.10 -1.71
C ALA A 71 -15.40 8.82 -2.97
N ASP A 72 -15.11 8.26 -4.14
CA ASP A 72 -15.35 8.84 -5.46
C ASP A 72 -16.04 7.85 -6.42
N LEU A 73 -16.39 6.65 -5.93
CA LEU A 73 -17.00 5.55 -6.68
C LEU A 73 -16.20 5.12 -7.93
N SER A 74 -14.92 5.48 -7.99
CA SER A 74 -14.06 5.14 -9.10
C SER A 74 -13.65 3.66 -9.06
N TYR A 75 -13.49 3.07 -10.23
CA TYR A 75 -12.90 1.75 -10.37
C TYR A 75 -11.41 1.89 -10.61
N VAL A 76 -10.63 1.08 -9.89
CA VAL A 76 -9.18 1.05 -10.02
C VAL A 76 -8.75 -0.39 -10.30
N ASP A 77 -8.07 -0.61 -11.42
CA ASP A 77 -7.47 -1.90 -11.74
C ASP A 77 -6.17 -2.14 -10.97
N LEU A 78 -5.74 -3.40 -10.89
CA LEU A 78 -4.53 -3.78 -10.15
C LEU A 78 -3.25 -3.21 -10.80
N ALA A 79 -3.22 -3.01 -12.11
CA ALA A 79 -2.06 -2.41 -12.80
C ALA A 79 -1.84 -0.94 -12.39
N THR A 80 -2.91 -0.15 -12.39
CA THR A 80 -2.98 1.24 -11.93
C THR A 80 -2.66 1.30 -10.45
N SER A 81 -3.28 0.42 -9.66
CA SER A 81 -3.03 0.34 -8.22
C SER A 81 -1.56 0.08 -7.90
N ARG A 82 -0.88 -0.83 -8.62
CA ARG A 82 0.57 -1.07 -8.48
C ARG A 82 1.37 0.21 -8.71
N MET A 83 1.07 0.94 -9.79
CA MET A 83 1.76 2.18 -10.12
C MET A 83 1.56 3.25 -9.04
N MET A 84 0.35 3.40 -8.51
CA MET A 84 0.06 4.32 -7.41
C MET A 84 0.92 4.02 -6.18
N TYR A 85 1.00 2.75 -5.76
CA TYR A 85 1.79 2.38 -4.58
C TYR A 85 3.29 2.46 -4.79
N HIS A 86 3.78 2.21 -6.02
CA HIS A 86 5.17 2.47 -6.37
C HIS A 86 5.52 3.96 -6.20
N LYS A 87 4.69 4.85 -6.75
CA LYS A 87 4.85 6.31 -6.61
C LYS A 87 4.78 6.76 -5.15
N GLN A 88 3.83 6.23 -4.38
CA GLN A 88 3.70 6.55 -2.95
C GLN A 88 4.96 6.18 -2.16
N SER A 89 5.51 4.99 -2.42
CA SER A 89 6.74 4.52 -1.76
C SER A 89 7.93 5.43 -2.07
N ALA A 90 8.10 5.81 -3.34
CA ALA A 90 9.14 6.73 -3.78
C ALA A 90 8.97 8.13 -3.17
N HIS A 91 7.74 8.63 -3.07
CA HIS A 91 7.43 9.92 -2.48
C HIS A 91 7.82 10.00 -1.00
N HIS A 92 7.46 8.99 -0.19
CA HIS A 92 7.85 8.94 1.22
C HIS A 92 9.36 8.83 1.42
N LEU A 93 10.03 8.00 0.61
CA LEU A 93 11.49 7.86 0.68
C LEU A 93 12.19 9.18 0.37
N ALA A 94 11.70 9.93 -0.62
CA ALA A 94 12.24 11.23 -0.98
C ALA A 94 12.12 12.25 0.16
N TYR A 95 11.02 12.23 0.94
CA TYR A 95 10.90 13.10 2.12
C TYR A 95 11.90 12.75 3.21
N ILE A 96 12.05 11.46 3.53
CA ILE A 96 13.03 11.00 4.53
C ILE A 96 14.44 11.42 4.10
N ALA A 97 14.81 11.18 2.84
CA ALA A 97 16.12 11.56 2.31
C ALA A 97 16.37 13.07 2.38
N LYS A 98 15.34 13.89 2.09
CA LYS A 98 15.43 15.35 2.22
C LYS A 98 15.60 15.80 3.67
N LEU A 99 14.93 15.16 4.62
CA LEU A 99 15.07 15.46 6.05
C LEU A 99 16.48 15.12 6.53
N VAL A 100 16.98 13.92 6.22
CA VAL A 100 18.35 13.50 6.56
C VAL A 100 19.38 14.50 6.03
N LYS A 101 19.25 14.95 4.78
CA LYS A 101 20.14 15.95 4.18
C LYS A 101 20.07 17.34 4.83
N ARG A 102 18.97 17.68 5.49
CA ARG A 102 18.80 18.98 6.19
C ARG A 102 19.39 18.95 7.60
N GLU A 103 19.44 17.77 8.21
CA GLU A 103 19.90 17.56 9.59
C GLU A 103 21.36 17.08 9.67
N SER A 104 21.98 16.74 8.54
CA SER A 104 23.40 16.42 8.38
C SER A 104 24.24 17.66 8.07
#